data_AF-A0A1S3INB1-F1
#
_entry.id   AF-A0A1S3INB1-F1
#
_cell.length_a   1.000
_cell.length_b   1.000
_cell.length_c   1.000
_cell.angle_alpha   90.00
_cell.angle_beta   90.00
_cell.angle_gamma   90.00
#
_symmetry.space_group_name_H-M   'P 1'
#
loop_
_entity.id
_entity.type
_entity.pdbx_description
1 polymer ?
#
loop_
_entity_poly.entity_id
_entity_poly.type
_entity_poly.pdbx_seq_one_letter_code
_entity_poly.pdbx_strand_id
1 'polypeptide(L)'
;MAAGDMSPWKPVTPYSDNTTLPFAQTIVGRGVLPDKVQGTIDPNAPKLLKDCSTADEVLGLYLAEMFPNCISSVKVLQSPCQVTAPYPHMFSRNISSDGYVSQKNRSDSMGVNSVPVMTSLQSTPTSAKCVQALLKETKKLNISKYNKFLEAGLEQDDYKECLNSLETLQENYVVDMSFS
;
A
#
# COMPACT_ATOMS: atom_id res chain seq x y z
N MET A 1 19.77 -3.72 9.48
CA MET A 1 18.72 -4.34 10.31
C MET A 1 18.07 -5.35 9.39
N ALA A 2 17.85 -6.62 9.76
CA ALA A 2 17.11 -7.50 8.85
C ALA A 2 15.62 -7.13 8.96
N ALA A 3 15.24 -6.01 8.33
CA ALA A 3 13.86 -5.68 8.05
C ALA A 3 13.27 -6.88 7.30
N GLY A 4 12.15 -7.43 7.79
CA GLY A 4 11.66 -8.75 7.36
C GLY A 4 11.66 -8.93 5.84
N ASP A 5 12.03 -10.14 5.38
CA ASP A 5 12.31 -10.48 3.97
C ASP A 5 11.13 -10.28 2.98
N MET A 6 9.98 -9.76 3.44
CA MET A 6 8.78 -9.58 2.64
C MET A 6 8.26 -8.14 2.73
N SER A 7 7.71 -7.66 1.61
CA SER A 7 7.00 -6.37 1.58
C SER A 7 5.91 -6.32 2.65
N PRO A 8 5.78 -5.20 3.39
CA PRO A 8 4.84 -5.06 4.49
C PRO A 8 3.36 -5.09 4.08
N TRP A 9 3.05 -5.00 2.79
CA TRP A 9 1.67 -5.01 2.28
C TRP A 9 1.55 -5.76 0.96
N LYS A 10 0.33 -6.21 0.67
CA LYS A 10 -0.03 -6.85 -0.61
C LYS A 10 -0.81 -5.85 -1.48
N PRO A 11 -0.46 -5.69 -2.76
CA PRO A 11 -1.22 -4.84 -3.68
C PRO A 11 -2.66 -5.34 -3.84
N VAL A 12 -3.60 -4.40 -3.87
CA VAL A 12 -5.00 -4.65 -4.21
C VAL A 12 -5.35 -4.17 -5.62
N THR A 13 -4.50 -3.34 -6.21
CA THR A 13 -4.64 -2.88 -7.59
C THR A 13 -4.36 -4.03 -8.56
N PRO A 14 -5.24 -4.28 -9.55
CA PRO A 14 -5.00 -5.29 -10.57
C PRO A 14 -3.68 -5.04 -11.30
N TYR A 15 -2.98 -6.08 -11.74
CA TYR A 15 -1.70 -5.97 -12.49
C TYR A 15 -0.54 -5.28 -11.75
N SER A 16 -0.72 -4.87 -10.49
CA SER A 16 0.36 -4.40 -9.62
C SER A 16 0.96 -5.54 -8.81
N ASP A 17 2.26 -5.45 -8.59
CA ASP A 17 3.03 -6.36 -7.76
C ASP A 17 4.07 -5.55 -6.96
N ASN A 18 4.77 -6.19 -6.02
CA ASN A 18 5.83 -5.54 -5.24
C ASN A 18 7.23 -5.86 -5.82
N THR A 19 7.34 -6.16 -7.12
CA THR A 19 8.62 -6.56 -7.72
C THR A 19 9.55 -5.38 -7.98
N THR A 20 8.99 -4.18 -8.12
CA THR A 20 9.76 -2.94 -8.27
C THR A 20 9.50 -1.99 -7.12
N LEU A 21 10.53 -1.21 -6.77
CA LEU A 21 10.40 -0.21 -5.73
C LEU A 21 9.53 0.96 -6.23
N PRO A 22 8.66 1.52 -5.37
CA PRO A 22 7.96 2.77 -5.66
C PRO A 22 8.94 3.95 -5.67
N PHE A 23 8.57 5.00 -6.41
CA PHE A 23 9.30 6.28 -6.36
C PHE A 23 8.72 7.22 -5.30
N ALA A 24 7.43 7.10 -5.02
CA ALA A 24 6.76 7.85 -3.95
C ALA A 24 5.70 7.00 -3.26
N GLN A 25 5.52 7.21 -1.96
CA GLN A 25 4.49 6.54 -1.18
C GLN A 25 3.98 7.37 0.00
N THR A 26 2.72 7.13 0.34
CA THR A 26 2.08 7.63 1.55
C THR A 26 1.59 6.45 2.37
N ILE A 27 2.08 6.33 3.60
CA ILE A 27 1.78 5.23 4.51
C ILE A 27 0.93 5.75 5.66
N VAL A 28 -0.13 5.00 5.95
CA VAL A 28 -0.96 5.23 7.14
C VAL A 28 -0.99 3.95 7.96
N GLY A 29 -0.44 4.04 9.17
CA GLY A 29 -0.61 3.04 10.23
C GLY A 29 -1.74 3.46 11.18
N ARG A 30 -2.53 2.51 11.66
CA ARG A 30 -3.59 2.74 12.64
C ARG A 30 -3.51 1.70 13.75
N GLY A 31 -3.86 2.11 14.97
CA GLY A 31 -3.96 1.22 16.12
C GLY A 31 -2.64 0.97 16.85
N VAL A 32 -1.57 1.70 16.52
CA VAL A 32 -0.27 1.60 17.20
C VAL A 32 -0.26 2.55 18.39
N LEU A 33 -0.16 2.00 19.59
CA LEU A 33 -0.13 2.78 20.82
C LEU A 33 1.30 3.23 21.15
N PRO A 34 1.51 4.43 21.74
CA PRO A 34 2.85 4.95 22.03
C PRO A 34 3.69 4.07 22.97
N ASP A 35 3.06 3.41 23.93
CA ASP A 35 3.70 2.47 24.86
C ASP A 35 4.28 1.24 24.15
N LYS A 36 3.69 0.82 23.02
CA LYS A 36 4.21 -0.25 22.15
C LYS A 36 5.38 0.16 21.28
N VAL A 37 5.68 1.46 21.21
CA VAL A 37 6.84 1.98 20.46
C VAL A 37 8.05 2.07 21.36
N GLN A 38 7.88 2.56 22.59
CA GLN A 38 8.98 2.81 23.53
C GLN A 38 9.27 1.61 24.46
N GLY A 39 8.26 0.82 24.82
CA GLY A 39 8.39 -0.28 25.80
C GLY A 39 9.09 -1.54 25.28
N THR A 40 9.51 -1.55 24.02
CA THR A 40 9.93 -2.74 23.25
C THR A 40 11.25 -2.56 22.50
N ILE A 41 11.91 -1.40 22.64
CA ILE A 41 13.20 -1.16 21.99
C ILE A 41 14.27 -1.99 22.72
N ASP A 42 14.84 -2.96 22.02
CA ASP A 42 15.95 -3.79 22.52
C ASP A 42 17.10 -2.87 23.00
N PRO A 43 17.69 -3.10 24.18
CA PRO A 43 18.88 -2.38 24.63
C PRO A 43 20.03 -2.39 23.60
N ASN A 44 20.10 -3.40 22.74
CA ASN A 44 21.08 -3.54 21.66
C ASN A 44 20.63 -2.91 20.33
N ALA A 45 19.46 -2.27 20.29
CA ALA A 45 18.96 -1.61 19.09
C ALA A 45 19.92 -0.51 18.61
N PRO A 46 19.98 -0.25 17.28
CA PRO A 46 20.75 0.84 16.73
C PRO A 46 20.36 2.20 17.34
N LYS A 47 21.35 3.09 17.47
CA LYS A 47 21.15 4.43 18.06
C LYS A 47 20.01 5.20 17.36
N LEU A 48 19.93 5.12 16.03
CA LEU A 48 18.86 5.77 15.25
C LEU A 48 17.45 5.39 15.72
N LEU A 49 17.23 4.12 16.08
CA LEU A 49 15.93 3.66 16.58
C LEU A 49 15.67 4.16 18.00
N LYS A 50 16.72 4.28 18.82
CA LYS A 50 16.65 4.81 20.18
C LYS A 50 16.36 6.32 20.22
N ASP A 51 16.77 7.03 19.19
CA ASP A 51 16.54 8.48 19.05
C ASP A 51 15.10 8.79 18.56
N CYS A 52 14.34 7.79 18.10
CA CYS A 52 12.92 7.96 17.74
C CYS A 52 12.05 8.19 18.98
N SER A 53 11.22 9.23 18.91
CA SER A 53 10.28 9.62 19.95
C SER A 53 8.83 9.21 19.63
N THR A 54 8.51 8.99 18.35
CA THR A 54 7.15 8.71 17.86
C THR A 54 7.06 7.43 17.02
N ALA A 55 5.85 6.89 16.90
CA ALA A 55 5.57 5.76 16.00
C ALA A 55 5.86 6.09 14.53
N ASP A 56 5.56 7.33 14.12
CA ASP A 56 5.79 7.86 12.78
C ASP A 56 7.28 7.81 12.41
N GLU A 57 8.17 8.19 13.36
CA GLU A 57 9.63 8.15 13.16
C GLU A 57 10.16 6.72 13.08
N VAL A 58 9.72 5.83 13.97
CA VAL A 58 10.13 4.41 13.93
C VAL A 58 9.72 3.76 12.61
N LEU A 59 8.47 3.97 12.20
CA LEU A 59 7.96 3.44 10.94
C LEU A 59 8.67 4.08 9.74
N GLY A 60 8.98 5.38 9.81
CA GLY A 60 9.75 6.10 8.79
C GLY A 60 11.15 5.50 8.60
N LEU A 61 11.87 5.20 9.68
CA LEU A 61 13.19 4.56 9.60
C LEU A 61 13.11 3.16 8.97
N TYR A 62 12.14 2.35 9.41
CA TYR A 62 11.92 1.02 8.82
C TYR A 62 11.66 1.11 7.31
N LEU A 63 10.81 2.04 6.89
CA LEU A 63 10.46 2.21 5.48
C LEU A 63 11.61 2.76 4.63
N ALA A 64 12.47 3.61 5.20
CA ALA A 64 13.65 4.12 4.52
C ALA A 64 14.67 2.99 4.22
N GLU A 65 14.76 1.98 5.09
CA GLU A 65 15.59 0.79 4.86
C GLU A 65 14.93 -0.16 3.83
N MET A 66 13.61 -0.34 3.90
CA MET A 66 12.86 -1.21 2.98
C MET A 66 12.73 -0.65 1.56
N PHE A 67 12.59 0.67 1.42
CA PHE A 67 12.33 1.35 0.14
C PHE A 67 13.37 2.46 -0.10
N PRO A 68 14.63 2.08 -0.39
CA PRO A 68 15.68 3.05 -0.67
C PRO A 68 15.28 3.92 -1.87
N ASN A 69 15.60 5.22 -1.81
CA ASN A 69 15.29 6.22 -2.83
C ASN A 69 13.79 6.53 -3.04
N CYS A 70 12.88 5.95 -2.26
CA CYS A 70 11.48 6.28 -2.32
C CYS A 70 11.13 7.48 -1.42
N ILE A 71 10.48 8.49 -2.00
CA ILE A 71 9.92 9.60 -1.23
C ILE A 71 8.75 9.06 -0.39
N SER A 72 8.88 9.10 0.93
CA SER A 72 7.91 8.49 1.84
C SER A 72 7.30 9.52 2.78
N SER A 73 5.97 9.57 2.83
CA SER A 73 5.20 10.29 3.85
C SER A 73 4.54 9.29 4.78
N VAL A 74 4.74 9.41 6.09
CA VAL A 74 4.30 8.42 7.08
C VAL A 74 3.42 9.09 8.12
N LYS A 75 2.28 8.46 8.43
CA LYS A 75 1.43 8.87 9.54
C LYS A 75 0.97 7.66 10.34
N VAL A 76 1.08 7.73 11.66
CA VAL A 76 0.53 6.71 12.56
C VAL A 76 -0.57 7.30 13.43
N LEU A 77 -1.71 6.62 13.45
CA LEU A 77 -2.88 6.96 14.25
C LEU A 77 -3.05 5.95 15.38
N GLN A 78 -3.41 6.42 16.57
CA GLN A 78 -3.57 5.54 17.74
C GLN A 78 -4.86 4.72 17.68
N SER A 79 -5.89 5.18 16.96
CA SER A 79 -7.20 4.52 16.92
C SER A 79 -7.16 3.23 16.07
N PRO A 80 -7.36 2.04 16.66
CA PRO A 80 -7.35 0.79 15.92
C PRO A 80 -8.66 0.59 15.14
N CYS A 81 -8.64 -0.35 14.20
CA CYS A 81 -9.86 -0.80 13.52
C CYS A 81 -10.63 -1.75 14.42
N GLN A 82 -11.90 -1.44 14.69
CA GLN A 82 -12.76 -2.29 15.52
C GLN A 82 -13.20 -3.54 14.76
N VAL A 83 -13.19 -4.68 15.45
CA VAL A 83 -13.69 -5.95 14.95
C VAL A 83 -15.10 -6.12 15.50
N THR A 84 -16.08 -5.58 14.77
CA THR A 84 -17.49 -5.62 15.15
C THR A 84 -18.26 -6.67 14.36
N ALA A 85 -19.30 -7.25 14.96
CA ALA A 85 -20.16 -8.19 14.25
C ALA A 85 -20.84 -7.52 13.03
N PRO A 86 -20.99 -8.24 11.89
CA PRO A 86 -20.43 -9.55 11.60
C PRO A 86 -18.97 -9.46 11.11
N TYR A 87 -18.03 -10.04 11.86
CA TYR A 87 -16.64 -10.21 11.41
C TYR A 87 -16.28 -11.69 11.41
N PRO A 88 -15.61 -12.22 10.37
CA PRO A 88 -15.28 -13.63 10.31
C PRO A 88 -14.33 -14.06 11.43
N HIS A 89 -14.51 -15.26 11.96
CA HIS A 89 -13.59 -15.87 12.93
C HIS A 89 -12.32 -16.40 12.24
N MET A 90 -11.52 -15.47 11.69
CA MET A 90 -10.33 -15.77 10.90
C MET A 90 -9.00 -15.54 11.64
N PHE A 91 -9.03 -14.95 12.84
CA PHE A 91 -7.82 -14.65 13.59
C PHE A 91 -7.26 -15.90 14.28
N SER A 92 -6.00 -16.20 13.98
CA SER A 92 -5.22 -17.23 14.66
C SER A 92 -5.12 -17.00 16.18
N ARG A 93 -4.89 -18.08 16.95
CA ARG A 93 -4.82 -18.02 18.42
C ARG A 93 -3.63 -17.20 18.94
N ASN A 94 -2.58 -17.02 18.15
CA ASN A 94 -1.43 -16.17 18.49
C ASN A 94 -1.72 -14.67 18.30
N ILE A 95 -2.92 -14.28 17.87
CA ILE A 95 -3.36 -12.89 17.81
C ILE A 95 -4.10 -12.55 19.09
N SER A 96 -3.60 -11.56 19.84
CA SER A 96 -4.17 -11.07 21.08
C SER A 96 -5.53 -10.37 20.86
N SER A 97 -6.24 -10.07 21.95
CA SER A 97 -7.55 -9.40 21.87
C SER A 97 -7.48 -7.99 21.28
N ASP A 98 -6.32 -7.33 21.38
CA ASP A 98 -5.98 -6.03 20.78
C ASP A 98 -5.33 -6.15 19.39
N GLY A 99 -5.26 -7.38 18.84
CA GLY A 99 -4.90 -7.61 17.44
C GLY A 99 -3.41 -7.69 17.13
N TYR A 100 -2.55 -7.76 18.15
CA TYR A 100 -1.11 -7.90 17.98
C TYR A 100 -0.69 -9.37 17.97
N VAL A 101 0.45 -9.65 17.33
CA VAL A 101 1.09 -10.96 17.42
C VAL A 101 1.64 -11.14 18.83
N SER A 102 1.27 -12.24 19.48
CA SER A 102 1.65 -12.59 20.84
C SER A 102 2.30 -13.97 20.86
N GLN A 103 3.34 -14.14 21.69
CA GLN A 103 3.93 -15.45 21.96
C GLN A 103 3.00 -16.36 22.78
N LYS A 104 2.07 -15.76 23.51
CA LYS A 104 1.05 -16.47 24.28
C LYS A 104 -0.24 -16.56 23.48
N ASN A 105 -0.73 -17.79 23.30
CA ASN A 105 -2.02 -18.04 22.67
C ASN A 105 -3.17 -17.48 23.52
N ARG A 106 -4.12 -16.83 22.84
CA ARG A 106 -5.42 -16.41 23.38
C ARG A 106 -6.29 -17.63 23.67
N SER A 107 -7.18 -17.52 24.68
CA SER A 107 -8.17 -18.55 24.98
C SER A 107 -9.24 -18.63 23.90
N ASP A 108 -9.85 -19.80 23.73
CA ASP A 108 -10.87 -20.03 22.68
C ASP A 108 -12.15 -19.21 22.90
N SER A 109 -12.41 -18.80 24.14
CA SER A 109 -13.53 -17.95 24.53
C SER A 109 -13.31 -16.46 24.30
N MET A 110 -12.09 -16.02 24.06
CA MET A 110 -11.76 -14.60 23.93
C MET A 110 -11.63 -14.27 22.44
N GLY A 111 -12.34 -13.27 21.93
CA GLY A 111 -12.21 -12.83 20.54
C GLY A 111 -11.08 -11.80 20.33
N VAL A 112 -10.93 -11.35 19.09
CA VAL A 112 -10.18 -10.14 18.75
C VAL A 112 -11.18 -9.00 18.67
N ASN A 113 -10.96 -7.94 19.45
CA ASN A 113 -11.88 -6.79 19.55
C ASN A 113 -11.47 -5.65 18.61
N SER A 114 -10.18 -5.53 18.33
CA SER A 114 -9.63 -4.53 17.44
C SER A 114 -8.35 -5.02 16.81
N VAL A 115 -7.94 -4.43 15.69
CA VAL A 115 -6.68 -4.74 15.01
C VAL A 115 -5.93 -3.47 14.62
N PRO A 116 -4.60 -3.45 14.76
CA PRO A 116 -3.79 -2.49 14.06
C PRO A 116 -3.83 -2.80 12.56
N VAL A 117 -3.89 -1.76 11.74
CA VAL A 117 -3.87 -1.89 10.28
C VAL A 117 -2.88 -0.92 9.69
N MET A 118 -2.25 -1.30 8.59
CA MET A 118 -1.36 -0.44 7.84
C MET A 118 -1.70 -0.55 6.36
N THR A 119 -1.69 0.58 5.67
CA THR A 119 -1.87 0.65 4.22
C THR A 119 -0.87 1.62 3.63
N SER A 120 -0.59 1.45 2.34
CA SER A 120 0.23 2.35 1.56
C SER A 120 -0.50 2.72 0.28
N LEU A 121 -0.41 3.99 -0.10
CA LEU A 121 -0.69 4.46 -1.45
C LEU A 121 0.65 4.70 -2.12
N GLN A 122 0.90 4.00 -3.22
CA GLN A 122 2.20 3.99 -3.88
C GLN A 122 2.09 4.42 -5.34
N SER A 123 3.06 5.22 -5.76
CA SER A 123 3.32 5.50 -7.16
C SER A 123 4.54 4.66 -7.57
N THR A 124 4.30 3.69 -8.45
CA THR A 124 5.23 2.59 -8.78
C THR A 124 5.31 2.38 -10.28
N PRO A 125 6.46 1.94 -10.82
CA PRO A 125 6.58 1.54 -12.22
C PRO A 125 5.59 0.47 -12.66
N THR A 126 5.14 -0.41 -11.75
CA THR A 126 4.16 -1.47 -12.10
C THR A 126 2.80 -0.93 -12.54
N SER A 127 2.49 0.33 -12.23
CA SER A 127 1.31 1.03 -12.76
C SER A 127 1.27 1.06 -14.29
N ALA A 128 2.42 1.00 -14.97
CA ALA A 128 2.50 0.87 -16.43
C ALA A 128 1.68 -0.34 -16.94
N LYS A 129 1.69 -1.47 -16.22
CA LYS A 129 0.94 -2.68 -16.60
C LYS A 129 -0.58 -2.45 -16.53
N CYS A 130 -1.05 -1.67 -15.55
CA CYS A 130 -2.45 -1.29 -15.45
C CYS A 130 -2.89 -0.44 -16.65
N VAL A 131 -2.10 0.59 -16.97
CA VAL A 131 -2.36 1.49 -18.10
C VAL A 131 -2.31 0.71 -19.42
N GLN A 132 -1.34 -0.18 -19.58
CA GLN A 132 -1.23 -1.06 -20.75
C GLN A 132 -2.44 -1.98 -20.92
N ALA A 133 -2.92 -2.59 -19.83
CA ALA A 133 -4.12 -3.44 -19.86
C ALA A 133 -5.36 -2.65 -20.27
N LEU A 134 -5.54 -1.44 -19.71
CA LEU A 134 -6.61 -0.53 -20.10
C LEU A 134 -6.51 -0.15 -21.58
N LEU A 135 -5.34 0.30 -22.04
CA LEU A 135 -5.08 0.67 -23.43
C LEU A 135 -5.43 -0.47 -24.39
N LYS A 136 -5.02 -1.71 -24.06
CA LYS A 136 -5.30 -2.90 -24.86
C LYS A 136 -6.80 -3.15 -25.04
N GLU A 137 -7.59 -3.00 -23.98
CA GLU A 137 -9.04 -3.23 -24.07
C GLU A 137 -9.74 -2.06 -24.77
N THR A 138 -9.34 -0.82 -24.48
CA THR A 138 -9.91 0.37 -25.10
C THR A 138 -9.63 0.40 -26.60
N LYS A 139 -8.42 0.08 -27.06
CA LYS A 139 -8.10 0.00 -28.51
C LYS A 139 -9.00 -0.94 -29.32
N LYS A 140 -9.63 -1.94 -28.70
CA LYS A 140 -10.56 -2.86 -29.39
C LYS A 140 -11.93 -2.25 -29.62
N LEU A 141 -12.29 -1.19 -28.91
CA LEU A 141 -13.58 -0.55 -29.02
C LEU A 141 -13.64 0.27 -30.31
N ASN A 142 -14.61 -0.05 -31.16
CA ASN A 142 -14.97 0.78 -32.29
C ASN A 142 -16.10 1.72 -31.88
N ILE A 143 -15.75 2.93 -31.44
CA ILE A 143 -16.70 3.93 -30.92
C ILE A 143 -17.79 4.34 -31.91
N SER A 144 -17.54 4.24 -33.23
CA SER A 144 -18.56 4.56 -34.24
C SER A 144 -19.75 3.59 -34.23
N LYS A 145 -19.61 2.44 -33.57
CA LYS A 145 -20.69 1.45 -33.38
C LYS A 145 -21.52 1.71 -32.12
N TYR A 146 -21.19 2.71 -31.31
CA TYR A 146 -21.84 2.98 -30.03
C TYR A 146 -22.52 4.35 -30.05
N ASN A 147 -23.75 4.39 -30.56
CA ASN A 147 -24.53 5.62 -30.75
C ASN A 147 -24.64 6.48 -29.48
N LYS A 148 -24.72 5.86 -28.30
CA LYS A 148 -24.78 6.58 -27.02
C LYS A 148 -23.55 7.46 -26.75
N PHE A 149 -22.37 7.08 -27.24
CA PHE A 149 -21.17 7.91 -27.08
C PHE A 149 -21.20 9.10 -28.03
N LEU A 150 -21.66 8.89 -29.27
CA LEU A 150 -21.80 9.96 -30.26
C LEU A 150 -22.89 10.97 -29.84
N GLU A 151 -24.03 10.48 -29.33
CA GLU A 151 -25.11 11.31 -28.79
C GLU A 151 -24.67 12.13 -27.57
N ALA A 152 -23.70 11.63 -26.80
CA ALA A 152 -23.09 12.34 -25.68
C ALA A 152 -22.01 13.36 -26.13
N GLY A 153 -21.75 13.48 -27.43
CA GLY A 153 -20.78 14.43 -27.99
C GLY A 153 -19.34 13.92 -28.06
N LEU A 154 -19.08 12.62 -27.90
CA LEU A 154 -17.73 12.08 -28.08
C LEU A 154 -17.36 12.03 -29.57
N GLU A 155 -16.33 12.77 -29.97
CA GLU A 155 -15.80 12.71 -31.33
C GLU A 155 -14.76 11.60 -31.51
N GLN A 156 -14.61 11.15 -32.76
CA GLN A 156 -13.68 10.06 -33.05
C GLN A 156 -12.22 10.45 -32.82
N ASP A 157 -11.88 11.70 -33.09
CA ASP A 157 -10.52 12.18 -32.94
C ASP A 157 -10.18 12.45 -31.47
N ASP A 158 -11.12 12.95 -30.66
CA ASP A 158 -10.97 13.05 -29.19
C ASP A 158 -10.63 11.69 -28.57
N TYR A 159 -11.32 10.64 -29.03
CA TYR A 159 -11.06 9.28 -28.56
C TYR A 159 -9.65 8.78 -28.91
N LYS A 160 -9.16 9.08 -30.12
CA LYS A 160 -7.80 8.73 -30.54
C LYS A 160 -6.76 9.52 -29.73
N GLU A 161 -7.01 10.80 -29.48
CA GLU A 161 -6.14 11.63 -28.64
C GLU A 161 -6.05 11.09 -27.22
N CYS A 162 -7.17 10.64 -26.64
CA CYS A 162 -7.19 9.98 -25.34
C CYS A 162 -6.35 8.69 -25.35
N LEU A 163 -6.43 7.89 -26.42
CA LEU A 163 -5.60 6.68 -26.56
C LEU A 163 -4.10 7.00 -26.62
N ASN A 164 -3.71 8.03 -27.37
CA ASN A 164 -2.32 8.48 -27.44
C ASN A 164 -1.84 8.99 -26.07
N SER A 165 -2.69 9.72 -25.35
CA SER A 165 -2.36 10.21 -24.00
C SER A 165 -2.14 9.06 -23.01
N LEU A 166 -2.92 7.97 -23.12
CA LEU A 166 -2.72 6.76 -22.34
C LEU A 166 -1.41 6.03 -22.69
N GLU A 167 -1.00 6.02 -23.96
CA GLU A 167 0.32 5.50 -24.38
C GLU A 167 1.45 6.29 -23.74
N THR A 168 1.44 7.63 -23.88
CA THR A 168 2.44 8.49 -23.25
C THR A 168 2.46 8.33 -21.73
N LEU A 169 1.30 8.20 -21.08
CA LEU A 169 1.23 7.95 -19.64
C LEU A 169 1.90 6.60 -19.27
N GLN A 170 1.66 5.55 -20.05
CA GLN A 170 2.29 4.25 -19.83
C GLN A 170 3.82 4.32 -19.98
N GLU A 171 4.31 5.07 -20.96
CA GLU A 171 5.74 5.30 -21.18
C GLU A 171 6.38 6.07 -20.02
N ASN A 172 5.70 7.08 -19.47
CA ASN A 172 6.20 7.85 -18.33
C ASN A 172 6.47 6.97 -17.09
N TYR A 173 5.68 5.92 -16.86
CA TYR A 173 5.94 4.95 -15.77
C TYR A 173 7.13 4.01 -16.05
N VAL A 174 7.56 3.85 -17.30
CA VAL A 174 8.67 2.98 -17.71
C VAL A 174 9.98 3.75 -17.77
N VAL A 175 9.97 5.00 -18.24
CA VAL A 175 11.17 5.85 -18.37
C VAL A 175 11.82 6.09 -17.01
N ASP A 176 11.05 6.19 -15.93
CA ASP A 176 11.58 6.28 -14.57
C ASP A 176 12.36 5.03 -14.10
N MET A 177 12.31 3.91 -14.83
CA MET A 177 13.16 2.74 -14.56
C MET A 177 14.58 2.85 -15.15
N SER A 178 14.86 3.87 -15.97
CA SER A 178 16.15 4.02 -16.68
C SER A 178 17.21 4.84 -15.93
N PHE A 179 16.86 5.40 -14.76
CA PHE A 179 17.77 6.19 -13.91
C PHE A 179 18.02 5.57 -12.52
N SER A 180 17.67 4.30 -12.33
CA SER A 180 17.96 3.50 -11.11
C SER A 180 19.11 2.53 -11.35
#